data_AF-A0A925FQV3-F1
#
_entry.id   AF-A0A925FQV3-F1
#
_cell.length_a   1.000
_cell.length_b   1.000
_cell.length_c   1.000
_cell.angle_alpha   90.00
_cell.angle_beta   90.00
_cell.angle_gamma   90.00
#
_symmetry.space_group_name_H-M   'P 1'
#
loop_
_entity.id
_entity.type
_entity.pdbx_description
1 polymer ?
#
loop_
_entity_poly.entity_id
_entity_poly.type
_entity_poly.pdbx_seq_one_letter_code
_entity_poly.pdbx_strand_id
1 'polypeptide(L)'
;MMAFRLASSRFRMMELLNIMSSDNISSHEKINQLRTELAAYFGNPGFLKCQSMGQLVKTNLKQTLRKNLLLIRQNLGKFED
;
A
#
# COMPACT_ATOMS: atom_id res chain seq x y z
N MET A 1 -3.87 -14.85 4.84
CA MET A 1 -4.58 -14.11 5.91
C MET A 1 -4.57 -12.60 5.73
N MET A 2 -3.42 -11.90 5.69
CA MET A 2 -3.39 -10.42 5.71
C MET A 2 -4.11 -9.73 4.53
N ALA A 3 -3.95 -10.24 3.30
CA ALA A 3 -4.62 -9.67 2.13
C ALA A 3 -6.15 -9.82 2.17
N PHE A 4 -6.66 -10.93 2.71
CA PHE A 4 -8.09 -11.15 2.89
C PHE A 4 -8.68 -10.19 3.92
N ARG A 5 -7.97 -9.98 5.04
CA ARG A 5 -8.36 -8.96 6.03
C ARG A 5 -8.46 -7.58 5.40
N LEU A 6 -7.46 -7.22 4.59
CA LEU A 6 -7.40 -5.94 3.89
C LEU A 6 -8.53 -5.78 2.88
N ALA A 7 -8.90 -6.86 2.17
CA ALA A 7 -10.05 -6.86 1.26
C ALA A 7 -11.38 -6.72 2.02
N SER A 8 -11.56 -7.45 3.11
CA SER A 8 -12.75 -7.38 3.97
C SER A 8 -12.94 -5.99 4.61
N SER A 9 -11.85 -5.30 4.94
CA SER A 9 -11.88 -3.94 5.50
C SER A 9 -11.53 -2.84 4.48
N ARG A 10 -11.73 -3.08 3.17
CA ARG A 10 -11.31 -2.18 2.07
C ARG A 10 -11.63 -0.71 2.32
N PHE A 11 -12.87 -0.38 2.71
CA PHE A 11 -13.30 1.00 2.90
C PHE A 11 -12.58 1.68 4.06
N ARG A 12 -12.57 1.03 5.25
CA ARG A 12 -11.85 1.51 6.43
C ARG A 12 -10.35 1.66 6.18
N MET A 13 -9.75 0.73 5.44
CA MET A 13 -8.34 0.80 5.06
C MET A 13 -8.07 1.98 4.13
N MET A 14 -8.94 2.25 3.14
CA MET A 14 -8.76 3.39 2.24
C MET A 14 -8.94 4.73 2.97
N GLU A 15 -9.91 4.82 3.86
CA GLU A 15 -10.12 6.00 4.70
C GLU A 15 -8.89 6.31 5.56
N LEU A 16 -8.35 5.30 6.26
CA LEU A 16 -7.13 5.45 7.05
C LEU A 16 -5.94 5.89 6.18
N LEU A 17 -5.73 5.25 5.03
CA LEU A 17 -4.63 5.61 4.12
C LEU A 17 -4.78 7.04 3.58
N ASN A 18 -6.01 7.52 3.36
CA ASN A 18 -6.26 8.90 2.94
C ASN A 18 -5.92 9.88 4.06
N ILE A 19 -6.36 9.62 5.30
CA ILE A 19 -6.01 10.44 6.47
C ILE A 19 -4.49 10.51 6.63
N MET A 20 -3.81 9.36 6.61
CA MET A 20 -2.35 9.28 6.68
C MET A 20 -1.63 9.96 5.51
N SER A 21 -2.32 10.20 4.39
CA SER A 21 -1.74 10.89 3.24
C SER A 21 -1.79 12.40 3.40
N SER A 22 -2.75 12.92 4.16
CA SER A 22 -2.92 14.34 4.48
C SER A 22 -2.21 14.75 5.77
N ASP A 23 -2.01 13.81 6.69
CA ASP A 23 -1.39 14.06 7.99
C ASP A 23 0.16 14.08 7.94
N ASN A 24 0.76 14.89 8.81
CA ASN A 24 2.21 14.99 8.95
C ASN A 24 2.74 14.00 10.02
N ILE A 25 2.75 12.72 9.66
CA ILE A 25 3.14 11.63 10.59
C ILE A 25 4.64 11.59 10.87
N SER A 26 5.48 12.09 9.95
CA SER A 26 6.95 12.04 10.07
C SER A 26 7.61 13.18 9.31
N SER A 27 8.89 13.44 9.58
CA SER A 27 9.64 14.46 8.86
C SER A 27 9.85 14.09 7.39
N HIS A 28 9.91 15.11 6.52
CA HIS A 28 10.21 14.91 5.10
C HIS A 28 11.52 14.16 4.86
N GLU A 29 12.53 14.38 5.70
CA GLU A 29 13.80 13.66 5.66
C GLU A 29 13.60 12.14 5.84
N LYS A 30 12.85 11.74 6.88
CA LYS A 30 12.59 10.31 7.15
C LYS A 30 11.70 9.68 6.09
N ILE A 31 10.74 10.42 5.53
CA ILE A 31 9.94 9.94 4.39
C ILE A 31 10.83 9.72 3.16
N ASN A 32 11.74 10.66 2.87
CA ASN A 32 12.67 10.58 1.76
C ASN A 32 13.69 9.44 1.93
N GLN A 33 14.18 9.22 3.14
CA GLN A 33 15.03 8.08 3.45
C GLN A 33 14.28 6.77 3.20
N LEU A 34 13.13 6.59 3.86
CA LEU A 34 12.37 5.35 3.83
C LEU A 34 11.91 5.00 2.40
N ARG A 35 11.44 5.97 1.61
CA ARG A 35 11.02 5.71 0.23
C ARG A 35 12.18 5.25 -0.66
N THR A 36 13.39 5.77 -0.41
CA THR A 36 14.60 5.43 -1.18
C THR A 36 15.07 4.04 -0.82
N GLU A 37 15.12 3.71 0.46
CA GLU A 37 15.48 2.38 0.96
C GLU A 37 14.48 1.31 0.49
N LEU A 38 13.18 1.58 0.54
CA LEU A 38 12.15 0.66 0.04
C LEU A 38 12.22 0.49 -1.48
N ALA A 39 12.51 1.56 -2.23
CA ALA A 39 12.71 1.48 -3.68
C ALA A 39 13.87 0.55 -4.03
N ALA A 40 15.00 0.70 -3.33
CA ALA A 40 16.19 -0.13 -3.51
C ALA A 40 15.94 -1.59 -3.09
N TYR A 41 15.39 -1.81 -1.90
CA TYR A 41 15.12 -3.15 -1.36
C TYR A 41 14.19 -3.98 -2.25
N PHE A 42 13.10 -3.38 -2.73
CA PHE A 42 12.13 -4.07 -3.57
C PHE A 42 12.42 -3.98 -5.08
N GLY A 43 13.43 -3.21 -5.50
CA GLY A 43 13.67 -2.89 -6.91
C GLY A 43 12.48 -2.20 -7.58
N ASN A 44 11.70 -1.41 -6.82
CA ASN A 44 10.46 -0.79 -7.30
C ASN A 44 10.56 0.74 -7.25
N PRO A 45 10.79 1.42 -8.39
CA PRO A 45 10.91 2.88 -8.43
C PRO A 45 9.60 3.61 -8.09
N GLY A 46 8.47 2.89 -8.00
CA GLY A 46 7.19 3.44 -7.57
C GLY A 46 7.23 4.06 -6.18
N PHE A 47 8.09 3.57 -5.28
CA PHE A 47 8.27 4.17 -3.95
C PHE A 47 8.81 5.60 -4.01
N LEU A 48 9.67 5.92 -4.99
CA LEU A 48 10.28 7.26 -5.12
C LEU A 48 9.25 8.37 -5.39
N LYS A 49 8.07 8.02 -5.90
CA LYS A 49 6.97 8.96 -6.15
C LYS A 49 6.16 9.28 -4.89
N CYS A 50 6.39 8.56 -3.80
CA CYS A 50 5.66 8.80 -2.55
C CYS A 50 6.17 10.07 -1.87
N GLN A 51 5.23 10.87 -1.38
CA GLN A 51 5.45 12.16 -0.70
C GLN A 51 4.89 12.17 0.73
N SER A 52 4.05 11.20 1.09
CA SER A 52 3.45 11.08 2.41
C SER A 52 3.49 9.64 2.93
N MET A 53 3.30 9.48 4.24
CA MET A 53 3.31 8.17 4.88
C MET A 53 2.17 7.28 4.36
N GLY A 54 0.97 7.85 4.15
CA GLY A 54 -0.15 7.12 3.56
C GLY A 54 0.15 6.54 2.17
N GLN A 55 0.79 7.33 1.30
CA GLN A 55 1.23 6.84 -0.02
C GLN A 55 2.28 5.73 0.09
N LEU A 56 3.22 5.87 1.03
CA LEU A 56 4.27 4.88 1.26
C LEU A 56 3.70 3.54 1.71
N VAL A 57 2.84 3.58 2.73
CA VAL A 57 2.20 2.39 3.30
C VAL A 57 1.29 1.72 2.26
N LYS A 58 0.52 2.50 1.49
CA LYS A 58 -0.28 1.98 0.38
C LYS A 58 0.57 1.24 -0.65
N THR A 59 1.69 1.83 -1.05
CA THR A 59 2.62 1.22 -2.02
C THR A 59 3.25 -0.05 -1.46
N ASN A 60 3.66 -0.03 -0.19
CA ASN A 60 4.23 -1.18 0.50
C ASN A 60 3.23 -2.35 0.63
N LEU A 61 1.97 -2.06 0.98
CA LEU A 61 0.92 -3.06 1.05
C LEU A 61 0.67 -3.70 -0.32
N LYS A 62 0.63 -2.89 -1.39
CA LYS A 62 0.48 -3.39 -2.77
C LYS A 62 1.68 -4.26 -3.18
N GLN A 63 2.90 -3.86 -2.84
CA GLN A 63 4.12 -4.61 -3.12
C GLN A 63 4.11 -5.97 -2.40
N THR A 64 3.92 -5.95 -1.07
CA THR A 64 4.02 -7.14 -0.21
C THR A 64 2.88 -8.13 -0.43
N LEU A 65 1.66 -7.63 -0.71
CA LEU A 65 0.47 -8.48 -0.83
C LEU A 65 0.09 -8.78 -2.28
N ARG A 66 0.88 -8.36 -3.27
CA ARG A 66 0.56 -8.48 -4.71
C ARG A 66 0.02 -9.85 -5.10
N LYS A 67 0.75 -10.93 -4.75
CA LYS A 67 0.37 -12.30 -5.09
C LYS A 67 -1.02 -12.67 -4.54
N ASN A 68 -1.27 -12.36 -3.27
CA ASN A 68 -2.55 -12.66 -2.62
C ASN A 68 -3.69 -11.80 -3.16
N LEU A 69 -3.43 -10.53 -3.48
CA LEU A 69 -4.44 -9.64 -4.08
C LEU A 69 -4.86 -10.11 -5.48
N LEU A 70 -3.92 -10.65 -6.27
CA LEU A 70 -4.23 -11.25 -7.57
C LEU A 70 -5.13 -12.49 -7.43
N LEU A 71 -4.84 -13.36 -6.46
CA LEU A 71 -5.68 -14.53 -6.16
C LEU A 71 -7.08 -14.11 -5.72
N ILE A 72 -7.19 -13.11 -4.85
CA ILE A 72 -8.49 -12.58 -4.40
C ILE A 72 -9.29 -12.02 -5.59
N ARG A 73 -8.66 -11.26 -6.49
CA ARG A 73 -9.31 -10.75 -7.71
C ARG A 73 -9.80 -11.87 -8.64
N GLN A 74 -8.98 -12.90 -8.85
CA GLN A 74 -9.36 -14.05 -9.70
C GLN A 74 -10.54 -14.83 -9.12
N ASN A 75 -10.65 -14.91 -7.80
CA ASN A 75 -11.79 -15.56 -7.15
C ASN A 75 -13.05 -14.68 -7.16
N LEU A 76 -12.92 -13.35 -6.96
CA LEU A 76 -14.07 -12.43 -7.04
C LEU A 76 -14.69 -12.36 -8.43
N GLY A 77 -13.89 -12.43 -9.51
CA GLY A 77 -14.41 -12.47 -10.88
C GLY A 77 -15.15 -13.76 -11.26
N LYS A 78 -15.17 -14.78 -10.39
CA LYS A 78 -15.97 -16.01 -10.56
C LYS A 78 -17.36 -15.96 -9.90
N PHE A 79 -17.68 -14.90 -9.16
CA PHE A 79 -18.98 -14.72 -8.52
C PHE A 79 -19.89 -13.72 -9.26
N GLU A 80 -19.51 -13.32 -10.48
CA GLU A 80 -20.29 -12.45 -11.37
C GLU A 80 -20.72 -13.18 -12.66
N ASP A 81 -21.04 -14.48 -12.56
CA ASP A 81 -21.80 -15.26 -13.57
C ASP A 81 -22.87 -16.10 -12.86
#